data_AF-A0A1D6DXS7-F1
#
_entry.id   AF-A0A1D6DXS7-F1
#
_cell.length_a   1.000
_cell.length_b   1.000
_cell.length_c   1.000
_cell.angle_alpha   90.00
_cell.angle_beta   90.00
_cell.angle_gamma   90.00
#
_symmetry.space_group_name_H-M   'P 1'
#
loop_
_entity.id
_entity.type
_entity.pdbx_description
1 polymer ?
#
loop_
_entity_poly.entity_id
_entity_poly.type
_entity_poly.pdbx_seq_one_letter_code
_entity_poly.pdbx_strand_id
1 'polypeptide(L)'
;MSRYAAMFPDKVFSFKVRERLSDFILAAFQRSPNIIAVLKKPITDRLGEAHDNLAKTELALHLCWAIGEHGAGGVGHKDVARELFENLELLLYENLATSRLGLSQEPGSDSMGASSRKSSQARLLCFVVTAIAKLATCHSELLPRARVSLGKVARSRTSDRRVWQRACDYLGLMNEPAICLSVLGPSTAQGNGPGIVNWSEGGTKMVAHVPFYLLAQQKGPPSHNFSFADLLPTE
;
A
#
# COMPACT_ATOMS: atom_id res chain seq x y z
N MET A 1 11.12 20.39 16.81
CA MET A 1 9.68 20.08 16.96
C MET A 1 9.00 20.07 15.59
N SER A 2 8.15 19.08 15.31
CA SER A 2 7.36 19.01 14.06
C SER A 2 6.18 19.99 14.13
N ARG A 3 5.92 20.78 13.07
CA ARG A 3 4.79 21.75 13.00
C ARG A 3 3.43 21.09 13.32
N TYR A 4 3.27 19.80 13.02
CA TYR A 4 2.04 19.04 13.30
C TYR A 4 1.81 18.80 14.80
N ALA A 5 2.88 18.50 15.55
CA ALA A 5 2.79 18.35 17.02
C ALA A 5 2.46 19.68 17.72
N ALA A 6 2.74 20.82 17.07
CA ALA A 6 2.33 22.13 17.54
C ALA A 6 0.89 22.51 17.14
N MET A 7 0.36 21.98 16.03
CA MET A 7 -1.04 22.20 15.62
C MET A 7 -2.05 21.40 16.46
N PHE A 8 -1.68 20.19 16.88
CA PHE A 8 -2.55 19.32 17.70
C PHE A 8 -1.79 18.85 18.96
N PRO A 9 -1.70 19.70 19.99
CA PRO A 9 -0.92 19.40 21.19
C PRO A 9 -1.54 18.26 22.01
N ASP A 10 -2.85 18.04 21.92
CA ASP A 10 -3.51 16.90 22.55
C ASP A 10 -3.29 15.61 21.72
N LYS A 11 -2.68 14.61 22.36
CA LYS A 11 -2.42 13.29 21.77
C LYS A 11 -3.70 12.52 21.46
N VAL A 12 -4.76 12.70 22.25
CA VAL A 12 -6.05 12.03 22.03
C VAL A 12 -6.75 12.61 20.81
N PHE A 13 -6.80 13.94 20.72
CA PHE A 13 -7.32 14.64 19.54
C PHE A 13 -6.52 14.30 18.27
N SER A 14 -5.19 14.35 18.32
CA SER A 14 -4.32 14.01 17.18
C SER A 14 -4.48 12.55 16.71
N PHE A 15 -4.75 11.62 17.64
CA PHE A 15 -5.09 10.24 17.29
C PHE A 15 -6.42 10.16 16.53
N LYS A 16 -7.49 10.78 17.05
CA LYS A 16 -8.81 10.81 16.38
C LYS A 16 -8.77 11.49 15.01
N VAL A 17 -7.98 12.55 14.85
CA VAL A 17 -7.79 13.22 13.55
C VAL A 17 -7.15 12.25 12.54
N ARG A 18 -6.13 11.49 12.95
CA ARG A 18 -5.48 10.50 12.07
C ARG A 18 -6.39 9.35 11.70
N GLU A 19 -7.20 8.87 12.65
CA GLU A 19 -8.23 7.86 12.40
C GLU A 19 -9.22 8.35 11.34
N ARG A 20 -9.79 9.55 11.53
CA ARG A 20 -10.73 10.15 10.55
C ARG A 20 -10.12 10.42 9.18
N LEU A 21 -8.86 10.84 9.14
CA LEU A 21 -8.15 11.02 7.86
C LEU A 21 -7.88 9.68 7.16
N SER A 22 -7.63 8.60 7.92
CA SER A 22 -7.45 7.26 7.35
C SER A 22 -8.75 6.75 6.75
N ASP A 23 -9.87 6.89 7.47
CA ASP A 23 -11.22 6.56 6.97
C ASP A 23 -11.54 7.33 5.69
N PHE A 24 -11.23 8.64 5.67
CA PHE A 24 -11.44 9.49 4.51
C PHE A 24 -10.65 9.01 3.29
N ILE A 25 -9.37 8.65 3.46
CA ILE A 25 -8.54 8.15 2.35
C ILE A 25 -9.07 6.82 1.82
N LEU A 26 -9.46 5.89 2.69
CA LEU A 26 -10.05 4.62 2.26
C LEU A 26 -11.34 4.86 1.48
N ALA A 27 -12.22 5.74 1.97
CA ALA A 27 -13.44 6.12 1.27
C ALA A 27 -13.17 6.80 -0.08
N ALA A 28 -12.12 7.63 -0.16
CA ALA A 28 -11.71 8.28 -1.40
C ALA A 28 -11.22 7.27 -2.45
N PHE A 29 -10.40 6.28 -2.05
CA PHE A 29 -9.96 5.21 -2.94
C PHE A 29 -11.12 4.34 -3.41
N GLN A 30 -12.06 4.00 -2.53
CA GLN A 30 -13.27 3.25 -2.89
C GLN A 30 -14.14 4.02 -3.89
N ARG A 31 -14.34 5.33 -3.68
CA ARG A 31 -15.19 6.16 -4.54
C ARG A 31 -14.54 6.50 -5.87
N SER A 32 -13.21 6.58 -5.92
CA SER A 32 -12.47 6.96 -7.11
C SER A 32 -11.13 6.20 -7.22
N PRO A 33 -11.15 4.94 -7.65
CA PRO A 33 -9.96 4.10 -7.82
C PRO A 33 -8.83 4.74 -8.63
N ASN A 34 -9.17 5.52 -9.67
CA ASN A 34 -8.22 6.19 -10.56
C ASN A 34 -7.26 7.13 -9.82
N ILE A 35 -7.62 7.61 -8.62
CA ILE A 35 -6.75 8.48 -7.83
C ILE A 35 -5.46 7.76 -7.39
N ILE A 36 -5.45 6.43 -7.34
CA ILE A 36 -4.25 5.64 -7.03
C ILE A 36 -3.19 5.83 -8.11
N ALA A 37 -3.61 5.83 -9.38
CA ALA A 37 -2.71 6.04 -10.51
C ALA A 37 -2.06 7.43 -10.47
N VAL A 38 -2.87 8.45 -10.16
CA VAL A 38 -2.41 9.84 -9.98
C VAL A 38 -1.43 9.97 -8.81
N LEU A 39 -1.72 9.31 -7.69
CA LEU A 39 -0.94 9.40 -6.46
C LEU A 39 0.21 8.40 -6.38
N LYS A 40 0.56 7.71 -7.48
CA LYS A 40 1.62 6.69 -7.53
C LYS A 40 2.91 7.12 -6.82
N LYS A 41 3.46 8.28 -7.16
CA LYS A 41 4.70 8.82 -6.57
C LYS A 41 4.59 8.98 -5.04
N PRO A 42 3.63 9.75 -4.49
CA PRO A 42 3.42 9.83 -3.04
C PRO A 42 3.17 8.50 -2.35
N ILE A 43 2.47 7.57 -3.02
CA ILE A 43 2.18 6.24 -2.46
C ILE A 43 3.49 5.45 -2.33
N THR A 44 4.31 5.41 -3.37
CA THR A 44 5.63 4.75 -3.36
C THR A 44 6.52 5.30 -2.26
N ASP A 45 6.64 6.63 -2.15
CA ASP A 45 7.47 7.27 -1.12
C ASP A 45 7.01 6.89 0.29
N ARG A 46 5.69 6.83 0.53
CA ARG A 46 5.14 6.46 1.83
C ARG A 46 5.29 4.97 2.16
N LEU A 47 5.30 4.10 1.15
CA LEU A 47 5.61 2.68 1.34
C LEU A 47 7.08 2.46 1.75
N GLY A 48 8.01 3.24 1.19
CA GLY A 48 9.43 3.18 1.58
C GLY A 48 9.70 3.57 3.03
N GLU A 49 8.84 4.40 3.63
CA GLU A 49 8.97 4.84 5.02
C GLU A 49 8.25 3.94 6.05
N ALA A 50 7.70 2.80 5.62
CA ALA A 50 6.81 1.97 6.44
C ALA A 50 7.45 1.42 7.73
N HIS A 51 8.79 1.43 7.82
CA HIS A 51 9.57 0.87 8.93
C HIS A 51 9.93 1.87 10.02
N ASP A 52 9.67 3.16 9.83
CA ASP A 52 10.12 4.20 10.76
C ASP A 52 9.27 4.30 12.04
N ASN A 53 7.94 4.16 11.93
CA ASN A 53 6.99 4.36 13.03
C ASN A 53 5.66 3.63 12.78
N LEU A 54 4.96 3.26 13.86
CA LEU A 54 3.66 2.57 13.82
C LEU A 54 2.63 3.29 12.95
N ALA A 55 2.54 4.63 13.05
CA ALA A 55 1.62 5.43 12.24
C ALA A 55 1.91 5.32 10.73
N LYS A 56 3.19 5.24 10.36
CA LYS A 56 3.61 5.05 8.97
C LYS A 56 3.34 3.63 8.49
N THR A 57 3.53 2.63 9.37
CA THR A 57 3.15 1.25 9.09
C THR A 57 1.63 1.12 8.85
N GLU A 58 0.80 1.79 9.64
CA GLU A 58 -0.67 1.82 9.45
C GLU A 58 -1.06 2.46 8.13
N LEU A 59 -0.45 3.59 7.77
CA LEU A 59 -0.66 4.20 6.45
C LEU A 59 -0.24 3.24 5.33
N ALA A 60 0.93 2.59 5.44
CA ALA A 60 1.40 1.63 4.46
C ALA A 60 0.45 0.43 4.30
N LEU A 61 -0.19 -0.03 5.37
CA LEU A 61 -1.23 -1.06 5.32
C LEU A 61 -2.42 -0.61 4.47
N HIS A 62 -2.94 0.60 4.71
CA HIS A 62 -4.05 1.16 3.92
C HIS A 62 -3.68 1.33 2.44
N LEU A 63 -2.45 1.77 2.16
CA LEU A 63 -1.94 1.91 0.79
C LEU A 63 -1.81 0.55 0.09
N CYS A 64 -1.22 -0.45 0.74
CA CYS A 64 -1.12 -1.81 0.18
C CYS A 64 -2.51 -2.39 -0.12
N TRP A 65 -3.46 -2.21 0.79
CA TRP A 65 -4.84 -2.63 0.58
C TRP A 65 -5.45 -1.94 -0.64
N ALA A 66 -5.34 -0.62 -0.74
CA ALA A 66 -5.90 0.15 -1.85
C ALA A 66 -5.31 -0.26 -3.20
N ILE A 67 -3.98 -0.45 -3.27
CA ILE A 67 -3.27 -0.91 -4.48
C ILE A 67 -3.84 -2.25 -4.95
N GLY A 68 -3.98 -3.21 -4.03
CA GLY A 68 -4.49 -4.55 -4.33
C GLY A 68 -5.98 -4.55 -4.71
N GLU A 69 -6.83 -3.91 -3.89
CA GLU A 69 -8.29 -3.92 -4.07
C GLU A 69 -8.71 -3.28 -5.40
N HIS A 70 -8.01 -2.22 -5.79
CA HIS A 70 -8.36 -1.41 -6.96
C HIS A 70 -7.43 -1.63 -8.15
N GLY A 71 -6.57 -2.65 -8.12
CA GLY A 71 -5.70 -2.99 -9.24
C GLY A 71 -4.81 -1.83 -9.70
N ALA A 72 -4.29 -1.02 -8.78
CA ALA A 72 -3.52 0.21 -9.06
C ALA A 72 -4.28 1.30 -9.84
N GLY A 73 -5.61 1.37 -9.69
CA GLY A 73 -6.46 2.31 -10.43
C GLY A 73 -7.19 1.68 -11.62
N GLY A 74 -7.26 0.35 -11.67
CA GLY A 74 -8.01 -0.40 -12.67
C GLY A 74 -7.18 -0.92 -13.85
N VAL A 75 -7.85 -1.69 -14.72
CA VAL A 75 -7.22 -2.44 -15.82
C VAL A 75 -6.53 -1.53 -16.85
N GLY A 76 -6.94 -0.26 -16.97
CA GLY A 76 -6.35 0.72 -17.89
C GLY A 76 -4.96 1.23 -17.50
N HIS A 77 -4.55 1.11 -16.24
CA HIS A 77 -3.32 1.72 -15.72
C HIS A 77 -2.16 0.72 -15.57
N LYS A 78 -1.82 0.00 -16.65
CA LYS A 78 -0.83 -1.09 -16.63
C LYS A 78 0.57 -0.66 -16.17
N ASP A 79 1.06 0.48 -16.64
CA ASP A 79 2.40 0.97 -16.30
C ASP A 79 2.49 1.35 -14.81
N VAL A 80 1.45 1.98 -14.28
CA VAL A 80 1.32 2.29 -12.85
C VAL A 80 1.27 1.00 -12.03
N ALA A 81 0.49 0.00 -12.47
CA ALA A 81 0.42 -1.29 -11.81
C ALA A 81 1.77 -2.00 -11.74
N ARG A 82 2.55 -1.92 -12.83
CA ARG A 82 3.91 -2.49 -12.90
C ARG A 82 4.87 -1.82 -11.93
N GLU A 83 4.89 -0.49 -11.89
CA GLU A 83 5.75 0.26 -10.96
C GLU A 83 5.33 0.05 -9.50
N LEU A 84 4.04 0.04 -9.18
CA LEU A 84 3.58 -0.24 -7.83
C LEU A 84 3.89 -1.69 -7.41
N PHE A 85 3.79 -2.63 -8.34
CA PHE A 85 4.23 -4.02 -8.12
C PHE A 85 5.72 -4.08 -7.79
N GLU A 86 6.57 -3.35 -8.52
CA GLU A 86 8.01 -3.27 -8.28
C GLU A 86 8.34 -2.77 -6.88
N ASN A 87 7.64 -1.73 -6.44
CA ASN A 87 7.81 -1.18 -5.10
C ASN A 87 7.35 -2.15 -4.00
N LEU A 88 6.23 -2.86 -4.21
CA LEU A 88 5.76 -3.90 -3.29
C LEU A 88 6.72 -5.09 -3.24
N GLU A 89 7.29 -5.48 -4.38
CA GLU A 89 8.29 -6.54 -4.47
C GLU A 89 9.59 -6.15 -3.77
N LEU A 90 10.06 -4.91 -3.95
CA LEU A 90 11.24 -4.39 -3.26
C LEU A 90 11.03 -4.43 -1.75
N LEU A 91 9.90 -3.88 -1.27
CA LEU A 91 9.54 -3.91 0.15
C LEU A 91 9.51 -5.35 0.68
N LEU A 92 8.93 -6.29 -0.07
CA LEU A 92 8.90 -7.70 0.30
C LEU A 92 10.32 -8.27 0.45
N TYR A 93 11.20 -8.04 -0.52
CA TYR A 93 12.55 -8.60 -0.52
C TYR A 93 13.48 -7.98 0.51
N GLU A 94 13.40 -6.67 0.73
CA GLU A 94 14.16 -5.99 1.80
C GLU A 94 13.83 -6.61 3.16
N ASN A 95 12.54 -6.80 3.45
CA ASN A 95 12.10 -7.39 4.70
C ASN A 95 12.52 -8.88 4.85
N LEU A 96 12.52 -9.65 3.76
CA LEU A 96 13.04 -11.01 3.77
C LEU A 96 14.57 -11.04 4.00
N ALA A 97 15.31 -10.08 3.44
CA ALA A 97 16.75 -9.97 3.62
C ALA A 97 17.11 -9.56 5.05
N THR A 98 16.43 -8.56 5.62
CA THR A 98 16.61 -8.14 7.02
C THR A 98 16.34 -9.30 7.99
N SER A 99 15.32 -10.11 7.71
CA SER A 99 15.00 -11.31 8.49
C SER A 99 16.11 -12.36 8.45
N ARG A 100 16.81 -12.52 7.31
CA ARG A 100 17.94 -13.46 7.16
C ARG A 100 19.22 -12.98 7.81
N LEU A 101 19.48 -11.67 7.76
CA LEU A 101 20.72 -11.09 8.27
C LEU A 101 20.77 -10.99 9.80
N GLY A 102 19.67 -11.28 10.52
CA GLY A 102 19.67 -11.28 11.99
C GLY A 102 19.97 -9.92 12.63
N LEU A 103 20.05 -8.83 11.84
CA LEU A 103 20.51 -7.49 12.23
C LEU A 103 19.52 -6.70 13.11
N SER A 104 18.61 -7.37 13.80
CA SER A 104 17.72 -6.76 14.80
C SER A 104 17.79 -7.56 16.11
N GLN A 105 19.02 -7.78 16.59
CA GLN A 105 19.29 -8.17 17.97
C GLN A 105 20.41 -7.28 18.50
N GLU A 106 20.06 -6.05 18.88
CA GLU A 106 20.78 -5.39 19.97
C GLU A 106 20.27 -6.05 21.28
N PRO A 107 21.11 -6.78 22.04
CA PRO A 107 20.69 -7.61 23.16
C PRO A 107 20.47 -6.79 24.44
N GLY A 108 19.66 -5.72 24.37
CA GLY A 108 19.46 -4.82 25.50
C GLY A 108 18.17 -3.99 25.54
N SER A 109 17.23 -4.13 24.60
CA SER A 109 16.02 -3.28 24.53
C SER A 109 14.72 -4.09 24.55
N ASP A 110 13.92 -3.88 25.59
CA ASP A 110 12.50 -4.23 25.79
C ASP A 110 11.91 -5.34 24.89
N SER A 111 11.93 -6.57 25.42
CA SER A 111 11.34 -7.79 24.82
C SER A 111 9.92 -7.59 24.26
N MET A 112 9.06 -6.81 24.94
CA MET A 112 7.70 -6.54 24.49
C MET A 112 7.62 -5.61 23.26
N GLY A 113 8.49 -4.61 23.17
CA GLY A 113 8.56 -3.69 22.04
C GLY A 113 9.05 -4.41 20.77
N ALA A 114 10.01 -5.32 20.91
CA ALA A 114 10.52 -6.14 19.82
C ALA A 114 9.46 -7.10 19.26
N SER A 115 8.67 -7.74 20.12
CA SER A 115 7.57 -8.63 19.71
C SER A 115 6.46 -7.87 18.96
N SER A 116 6.05 -6.71 19.46
CA SER A 116 5.04 -5.86 18.80
C SER A 116 5.49 -5.40 17.42
N ARG A 117 6.75 -4.96 17.26
CA ARG A 117 7.31 -4.54 15.97
C ARG A 117 7.34 -5.70 14.97
N LYS A 118 7.84 -6.88 15.38
CA LYS A 118 7.83 -8.09 14.53
C LYS A 118 6.41 -8.46 14.08
N SER A 119 5.43 -8.37 14.98
CA SER A 119 4.03 -8.65 14.63
C SER A 119 3.46 -7.63 13.64
N SER A 120 3.75 -6.33 13.81
CA SER A 120 3.32 -5.27 12.88
C SER A 120 3.95 -5.43 11.49
N GLN A 121 5.22 -5.82 11.43
CA GLN A 121 5.94 -6.10 10.19
C GLN A 121 5.36 -7.31 9.47
N ALA A 122 5.08 -8.39 10.18
CA ALA A 122 4.41 -9.55 9.60
C ALA A 122 3.00 -9.21 9.08
N ARG A 123 2.25 -8.35 9.78
CA ARG A 123 0.96 -7.84 9.29
C ARG A 123 1.14 -7.04 8.00
N LEU A 124 2.13 -6.15 7.91
CA LEU A 124 2.45 -5.41 6.69
C LEU A 124 2.78 -6.36 5.52
N LEU A 125 3.66 -7.33 5.73
CA LEU A 125 4.03 -8.30 4.70
C LEU A 125 2.84 -9.15 4.24
N CYS A 126 1.90 -9.46 5.13
CA CYS A 126 0.66 -10.11 4.74
C CYS A 126 -0.16 -9.26 3.75
N PHE A 127 -0.23 -7.94 3.99
CA PHE A 127 -0.89 -7.01 3.06
C PHE A 127 -0.12 -6.88 1.75
N VAL A 128 1.20 -6.83 1.78
CA VAL A 128 2.06 -6.78 0.57
C VAL A 128 1.86 -8.04 -0.28
N VAL A 129 1.91 -9.22 0.32
CA VAL A 129 1.67 -10.51 -0.37
C VAL A 129 0.27 -10.55 -0.99
N THR A 130 -0.73 -10.04 -0.27
CA THR A 130 -2.11 -9.93 -0.79
C THR A 130 -2.21 -8.96 -1.95
N ALA A 131 -1.58 -7.79 -1.84
CA ALA A 131 -1.58 -6.77 -2.87
C ALA A 131 -0.91 -7.25 -4.16
N ILE A 132 0.23 -7.92 -4.05
CA ILE A 132 0.93 -8.59 -5.17
C ILE A 132 0.00 -9.60 -5.85
N ALA A 133 -0.69 -10.43 -5.07
CA ALA A 133 -1.59 -11.45 -5.61
C ALA A 133 -2.81 -10.85 -6.32
N LYS A 134 -3.46 -9.85 -5.71
CA LYS A 134 -4.58 -9.13 -6.32
C LYS A 134 -4.16 -8.36 -7.57
N LEU A 135 -3.02 -7.66 -7.54
CA LEU A 135 -2.49 -6.97 -8.72
C LEU A 135 -2.23 -7.92 -9.88
N ALA A 136 -1.62 -9.08 -9.61
CA ALA A 136 -1.37 -10.09 -10.63
C ALA A 136 -2.64 -10.77 -11.17
N THR A 137 -3.71 -10.79 -10.37
CA THR A 137 -5.03 -11.25 -10.80
C THR A 137 -5.71 -10.23 -11.71
N CYS A 138 -5.57 -8.93 -11.39
CA CYS A 138 -6.09 -7.83 -12.21
C CYS A 138 -5.28 -7.61 -13.49
N HIS A 139 -3.95 -7.79 -13.43
CA HIS A 139 -2.99 -7.55 -14.50
C HIS A 139 -2.19 -8.83 -14.75
N SER A 140 -2.68 -9.68 -15.64
CA SER A 140 -2.13 -11.02 -15.89
C SER A 140 -0.67 -11.04 -16.34
N GLU A 141 -0.15 -9.94 -16.90
CA GLU A 141 1.26 -9.79 -17.25
C GLU A 141 2.20 -9.85 -16.04
N LEU A 142 1.72 -9.51 -14.85
CA LEU A 142 2.49 -9.55 -13.61
C LEU A 142 2.49 -10.96 -12.97
N LEU A 143 1.67 -11.89 -13.46
CA LEU A 143 1.47 -13.20 -12.86
C LEU A 143 2.76 -14.04 -12.75
N PRO A 144 3.62 -14.15 -13.78
CA PRO A 144 4.87 -14.89 -13.66
C PRO A 144 5.77 -14.30 -12.58
N ARG A 145 5.84 -12.97 -12.51
CA ARG A 145 6.65 -12.24 -11.51
C ARG A 145 6.10 -12.48 -10.10
N ALA A 146 4.78 -12.36 -9.90
CA ALA A 146 4.12 -12.64 -8.64
C ALA A 146 4.39 -14.05 -8.12
N ARG A 147 4.31 -15.06 -8.99
CA ARG A 147 4.66 -16.45 -8.62
C ARG A 147 6.11 -16.56 -8.16
N VAL A 148 7.05 -15.86 -8.79
CA VAL A 148 8.45 -15.84 -8.35
C VAL A 148 8.60 -15.14 -6.99
N SER A 149 7.98 -13.97 -6.80
CA SER A 149 8.09 -13.20 -5.55
C SER A 149 7.48 -13.98 -4.37
N LEU A 150 6.27 -14.52 -4.53
CA LEU A 150 5.62 -15.35 -3.51
C LEU A 150 6.34 -16.68 -3.32
N GLY A 151 6.86 -17.29 -4.38
CA GLY A 151 7.67 -18.51 -4.30
C GLY A 151 8.97 -18.31 -3.51
N LYS A 152 9.55 -17.09 -3.52
CA LYS A 152 10.69 -16.76 -2.65
C LYS A 152 10.28 -16.66 -1.19
N VAL A 153 9.11 -16.08 -0.89
CA VAL A 153 8.56 -16.04 0.48
C VAL A 153 8.32 -17.45 1.02
N ALA A 154 7.62 -18.28 0.24
CA ALA A 154 7.28 -19.66 0.60
C ALA A 154 8.52 -20.54 0.85
N ARG A 155 9.64 -20.24 0.18
CA ARG A 155 10.93 -20.92 0.37
C ARG A 155 11.81 -20.28 1.46
N SER A 156 11.42 -19.13 1.99
CA SER A 156 12.21 -18.43 3.02
C SER A 156 11.91 -18.99 4.41
N ARG A 157 12.89 -19.70 4.99
CA ARG A 157 12.78 -20.37 6.30
C ARG A 157 12.61 -19.42 7.50
N THR A 158 12.84 -18.12 7.32
CA THR A 158 12.84 -17.11 8.39
C THR A 158 11.59 -16.23 8.38
N SER A 159 10.64 -16.50 7.47
CA SER A 159 9.40 -15.72 7.38
C SER A 159 8.42 -16.07 8.51
N ASP A 160 7.67 -15.06 8.99
CA ASP A 160 6.57 -15.28 9.95
C ASP A 160 5.56 -16.28 9.34
N ARG A 161 5.08 -17.23 10.14
CA ARG A 161 4.17 -18.30 9.72
C ARG A 161 2.93 -17.77 8.98
N ARG A 162 2.41 -16.61 9.36
CA ARG A 162 1.22 -15.99 8.74
C ARG A 162 1.53 -15.48 7.33
N VAL A 163 2.73 -14.95 7.12
CA VAL A 163 3.21 -14.45 5.82
C VAL A 163 3.48 -15.64 4.90
N TRP A 164 4.16 -16.67 5.43
CA TRP A 164 4.44 -17.90 4.73
C TRP A 164 3.16 -18.60 4.26
N GLN A 165 2.20 -18.83 5.17
CA GLN A 165 0.95 -19.51 4.85
C GLN A 165 0.21 -18.77 3.74
N ARG A 166 0.07 -17.44 3.88
CA ARG A 166 -0.63 -16.62 2.88
C ARG A 166 0.05 -16.66 1.51
N ALA A 167 1.38 -16.68 1.46
CA ALA A 167 2.10 -16.82 0.19
C ALA A 167 1.87 -18.19 -0.46
N CYS A 168 1.86 -19.27 0.33
CA CYS A 168 1.53 -20.61 -0.15
C CYS A 168 0.10 -20.70 -0.67
N ASP A 169 -0.88 -20.14 0.06
CA ASP A 169 -2.29 -20.13 -0.33
C ASP A 169 -2.49 -19.42 -1.68
N TYR A 170 -1.87 -18.24 -1.86
CA TYR A 170 -1.96 -17.52 -3.12
C TYR A 170 -1.19 -18.18 -4.26
N LEU A 171 -0.06 -18.83 -4.02
CA LEU A 171 0.61 -19.64 -5.04
C LEU A 171 -0.27 -20.78 -5.53
N GLY A 172 -0.94 -21.48 -4.60
CA GLY A 172 -1.91 -22.52 -4.94
C GLY A 172 -3.08 -21.96 -5.75
N LEU A 173 -3.65 -20.84 -5.29
CA LEU A 173 -4.77 -20.18 -5.95
C LEU A 173 -4.42 -19.67 -7.35
N MET A 174 -3.21 -19.16 -7.55
CA MET A 174 -2.73 -18.69 -8.86
C MET A 174 -2.58 -19.82 -9.89
N ASN A 175 -2.64 -21.10 -9.50
CA ASN A 175 -2.71 -22.21 -10.46
C ASN A 175 -4.11 -22.37 -11.06
N GLU A 176 -5.13 -21.79 -10.43
CA GLU A 176 -6.54 -21.85 -10.82
C GLU A 176 -7.09 -20.44 -11.12
N PRO A 177 -6.87 -19.90 -12.33
CA PRO A 177 -7.14 -18.49 -12.63
C PRO A 177 -8.59 -18.06 -12.40
N ALA A 178 -9.56 -18.94 -12.66
CA ALA A 178 -10.98 -18.65 -12.45
C ALA A 178 -11.32 -18.47 -10.96
N ILE A 179 -10.78 -19.34 -10.11
CA ILE A 179 -10.96 -19.27 -8.65
C ILE A 179 -10.19 -18.05 -8.11
N CYS A 180 -8.97 -17.82 -8.61
CA CYS A 180 -8.16 -16.66 -8.26
C CYS A 180 -8.91 -15.35 -8.54
N LEU A 181 -9.53 -15.22 -9.72
CA LEU A 181 -10.35 -14.06 -10.05
C LEU A 181 -11.60 -13.95 -9.16
N SER A 182 -12.26 -15.05 -8.83
CA SER A 182 -13.43 -15.02 -7.94
C SER A 182 -13.09 -14.59 -6.50
N VAL A 183 -11.88 -14.89 -6.03
CA VAL A 183 -11.46 -14.64 -4.63
C VAL A 183 -10.69 -13.33 -4.49
N LEU A 184 -9.85 -13.00 -5.47
CA LEU A 184 -8.92 -11.86 -5.47
C LEU A 184 -9.26 -10.80 -6.50
N GLY A 185 -10.24 -11.05 -7.37
CA GLY A 185 -10.68 -10.08 -8.35
C GLY A 185 -11.20 -8.80 -7.70
N PRO A 186 -11.19 -7.69 -8.45
CA PRO A 186 -11.70 -6.42 -7.95
C PRO A 186 -13.16 -6.59 -7.54
N SER A 187 -13.54 -6.07 -6.36
CA SER A 187 -14.94 -6.02 -5.96
C SER A 187 -15.72 -5.24 -7.02
N THR A 188 -16.63 -5.92 -7.73
CA THR A 188 -17.51 -5.35 -8.75
C THR A 188 -18.60 -4.46 -8.16
N ALA A 189 -18.34 -3.81 -7.02
CA ALA A 189 -19.16 -2.72 -6.51
C ALA A 189 -19.00 -1.46 -7.39
N GLN A 190 -19.27 -1.62 -8.69
CA GLN A 190 -19.70 -0.56 -9.58
C GLN A 190 -21.12 -0.17 -9.18
N GLY A 191 -21.25 0.45 -8.01
CA GLY A 191 -22.35 1.36 -7.78
C GLY A 191 -21.89 2.73 -8.22
N ASN A 192 -22.39 3.21 -9.37
CA ASN A 192 -22.42 4.63 -9.68
C ASN A 192 -23.23 5.34 -8.58
N GLY A 193 -22.60 5.60 -7.43
CA GLY A 193 -23.17 6.45 -6.41
C GLY A 193 -23.31 7.87 -6.98
N PRO A 194 -24.42 8.58 -6.71
CA PRO A 194 -24.57 9.95 -7.17
C PRO A 194 -23.40 10.80 -6.66
N GLY A 195 -22.67 11.43 -7.59
CA GLY A 195 -21.50 12.26 -7.33
C GLY A 195 -20.13 11.57 -7.55
N ILE A 196 -20.00 10.65 -8.51
CA ILE A 196 -18.69 10.36 -9.09
C ILE A 196 -18.15 11.68 -9.64
N VAL A 197 -17.06 12.18 -9.05
CA VAL A 197 -16.33 13.31 -9.60
C VAL A 197 -15.70 12.78 -10.89
N ASN A 198 -16.21 13.27 -12.03
CA ASN A 198 -15.60 13.02 -13.31
C ASN A 198 -14.25 13.77 -13.35
N TRP A 199 -13.18 13.11 -12.93
CA TRP A 199 -11.85 13.71 -12.91
C TRP A 199 -11.34 14.10 -14.30
N SER A 200 -11.95 13.58 -15.37
CA SER A 200 -11.68 14.07 -16.73
C SER A 200 -12.19 15.50 -16.95
N GLU A 201 -13.25 15.93 -16.24
CA GLU A 201 -13.78 17.31 -16.27
C GLU A 201 -13.17 18.21 -15.18
N GLY A 202 -12.56 17.63 -14.14
CA GLY A 202 -11.91 18.33 -13.02
C GLY A 202 -10.59 19.04 -13.36
N GLY A 203 -10.17 19.04 -14.64
CA GLY A 203 -8.86 19.49 -15.11
C GLY A 203 -8.49 20.96 -14.85
N THR A 204 -9.41 21.79 -14.37
CA THR A 204 -9.12 23.21 -14.11
C THR A 204 -8.82 23.53 -12.65
N LYS A 205 -9.25 22.72 -11.67
CA LYS A 205 -9.13 23.05 -10.24
C LYS A 205 -9.13 21.82 -9.33
N MET A 206 -7.98 21.15 -9.17
CA MET A 206 -7.72 20.53 -7.87
C MET A 206 -6.23 20.30 -7.61
N VAL A 207 -5.71 20.96 -6.58
CA VAL A 207 -4.48 20.51 -5.94
C VAL A 207 -4.89 19.35 -5.03
N ALA A 208 -4.68 18.12 -5.48
CA ALA A 208 -4.96 16.92 -4.69
C ALA A 208 -3.91 16.79 -3.55
N HIS A 209 -3.96 17.69 -2.58
CA HIS A 209 -3.25 17.55 -1.33
C HIS A 209 -3.95 16.49 -0.47
N VAL A 210 -3.86 15.21 -0.87
CA VAL A 210 -4.18 14.12 0.06
C VAL A 210 -3.15 14.22 1.19
N PRO A 211 -3.58 14.43 2.45
CA PRO A 211 -2.67 14.80 3.52
C PRO A 211 -1.94 13.59 4.09
N PHE A 212 -1.25 12.82 3.23
CA PHE A 212 -0.38 11.72 3.65
C PHE A 212 0.66 12.17 4.66
N TYR A 213 1.06 13.45 4.64
CA TYR A 213 1.96 14.04 5.63
C TYR A 213 1.35 14.16 7.03
N LEU A 214 0.04 14.42 7.16
CA LEU A 214 -0.67 14.44 8.45
C LEU A 214 -0.77 13.02 9.03
N LEU A 215 -0.96 12.02 8.16
CA LEU A 215 -1.03 10.61 8.54
C LEU A 215 0.32 10.01 8.91
N ALA A 216 1.38 10.38 8.18
CA ALA A 216 2.75 9.91 8.41
C ALA A 216 3.51 10.67 9.52
N GLN A 217 2.85 11.60 10.22
CA GLN A 217 3.44 12.48 11.24
C GLN A 217 4.67 13.28 10.73
N GLN A 218 4.75 13.52 9.42
CA GLN A 218 5.90 14.16 8.79
C GLN A 218 5.84 15.70 8.88
N LYS A 219 7.02 16.32 8.69
CA LYS A 219 7.33 17.74 8.94
C LYS A 219 6.78 18.73 7.90
N GLY A 220 5.99 18.28 6.93
CA GLY A 220 5.38 19.08 5.86
C GLY A 220 4.85 18.23 4.71
N PRO A 221 4.04 18.79 3.79
CA PRO A 221 3.61 18.08 2.59
C PRO A 221 4.85 17.64 1.78
N PRO A 222 4.92 16.40 1.29
CA PRO A 222 5.94 16.06 0.31
C PRO A 222 5.68 16.95 -0.91
N SER A 223 6.66 17.78 -1.26
CA SER A 223 6.61 18.67 -2.42
C SER A 223 6.79 17.85 -3.69
N HIS A 224 5.80 17.01 -4.02
CA HIS A 224 5.67 16.48 -5.36
C HIS A 224 4.98 17.54 -6.20
N ASN A 225 5.78 18.30 -6.93
CA ASN A 225 5.28 19.11 -8.02
C ASN A 225 4.88 18.14 -9.14
N PHE A 226 3.60 17.78 -9.19
CA PHE A 226 3.06 17.11 -10.35
C PHE A 226 3.05 18.12 -11.50
N SER A 227 3.75 17.82 -12.59
CA SER A 227 3.58 18.56 -13.84
C SER A 227 2.25 18.15 -14.46
N PHE A 228 1.49 19.12 -14.97
CA PHE A 228 0.17 18.88 -15.60
C PHE A 228 0.22 17.87 -16.76
N ALA A 229 1.37 17.75 -17.41
CA ALA A 229 1.60 16.76 -18.48
C ALA A 229 1.65 15.30 -17.97
N ASP A 230 1.94 15.07 -16.69
CA ASP A 230 1.96 13.72 -16.09
C ASP A 230 0.55 13.19 -15.75
N LEU A 231 -0.47 14.05 -15.81
CA LEU A 231 -1.84 13.78 -15.34
C LEU A 231 -2.87 13.66 -16.47
N LEU A 232 -2.49 14.05 -17.69
CA LEU A 232 -3.34 13.99 -18.87
C LEU A 232 -2.78 12.92 -19.81
N PRO A 233 -3.62 12.05 -20.39
CA PRO A 233 -3.20 11.28 -21.55
C PRO A 233 -2.89 12.27 -22.67
N THR A 234 -1.69 12.24 -23.22
CA THR A 234 -1.43 12.81 -24.54
C THR A 234 -2.31 12.04 -25.53
N GLU A 235 -3.20 12.76 -26.21
CA GLU A 235 -3.90 12.25 -27.40
C GLU A 235 -2.93 11.64 -28.41
#